data_AF-A0A2D5I278-F1
#
_entry.id   AF-A0A2D5I278-F1
#
_cell.length_a   1.000
_cell.length_b   1.000
_cell.length_c   1.000
_cell.angle_alpha   90.00
_cell.angle_beta   90.00
_cell.angle_gamma   90.00
#
_symmetry.space_group_name_H-M   'P 1'
#
loop_
_entity.id
_entity.type
_entity.pdbx_description
1 polymer ?
#
loop_
_entity_poly.entity_id
_entity_poly.type
_entity_poly.pdbx_seq_one_letter_code
_entity_poly.pdbx_strand_id
1 'polypeptide(L)'
;MGEEVITLDTRLVMAASLIYMSSIDGTIAQQEWGQLKTVVGGDDDLLEAGLDYVRDTPLDKFLADAPALLNRDQRKCILLNVYDSLLSDGTIEPEEESLFDKFLEKFEFTRESIKNELDALFVKNNTKVIGI
;
A
#
# COMPACT_ATOMS: atom_id res chain seq x y z
N MET A 1 17.29 -15.67 22.15
CA MET A 1 16.13 -15.74 21.24
C MET A 1 16.61 -15.07 19.98
N GLY A 2 16.75 -15.83 18.89
CA GLY A 2 17.29 -15.28 17.65
C GLY A 2 16.28 -14.30 17.07
N GLU A 3 16.73 -13.09 16.77
CA GLU A 3 15.97 -12.15 15.94
C GLU A 3 15.74 -12.86 14.60
N GLU A 4 14.51 -13.24 14.30
CA GLU A 4 14.16 -13.67 12.94
C GLU A 4 14.33 -12.45 12.05
N VAL A 5 15.34 -12.51 11.18
CA VAL A 5 15.56 -11.48 10.18
C VAL A 5 14.41 -11.57 9.20
N ILE A 6 13.43 -10.67 9.33
CA ILE A 6 12.33 -10.55 8.39
C ILE A 6 12.94 -10.28 7.01
N THR A 7 12.82 -11.25 6.11
CA THR A 7 13.36 -11.16 4.76
C THR A 7 12.30 -10.59 3.84
N LEU A 8 12.65 -9.52 3.11
CA LEU A 8 11.72 -8.88 2.17
C LEU A 8 11.45 -9.82 0.98
N ASP A 9 10.19 -10.21 0.82
CA ASP A 9 9.67 -10.95 -0.32
C ASP A 9 8.46 -10.23 -0.96
N THR A 10 8.00 -10.69 -2.12
CA THR A 10 6.88 -10.07 -2.86
C THR A 10 5.61 -9.89 -2.02
N ARG A 11 5.26 -10.85 -1.15
CA ARG A 11 4.05 -10.78 -0.31
C ARG A 11 4.25 -9.75 0.79
N LEU A 12 5.43 -9.72 1.40
CA LEU A 12 5.77 -8.73 2.41
C LEU A 12 5.83 -7.32 1.83
N VAL A 13 6.29 -7.16 0.58
CA VAL A 13 6.25 -5.85 -0.11
C VAL A 13 4.82 -5.32 -0.21
N MET A 14 3.83 -6.18 -0.49
CA MET A 14 2.43 -5.78 -0.52
C MET A 14 1.95 -5.28 0.85
N ALA A 15 2.14 -6.08 1.89
CA ALA A 15 1.73 -5.72 3.25
C ALA A 15 2.42 -4.44 3.74
N ALA A 16 3.74 -4.33 3.55
CA ALA A 16 4.51 -3.15 3.93
C ALA A 16 4.06 -1.90 3.16
N SER A 17 3.77 -2.01 1.85
CA SER A 17 3.28 -0.88 1.04
C SER A 17 1.96 -0.31 1.56
N LEU A 18 1.02 -1.19 1.91
CA LEU A 18 -0.25 -0.81 2.51
C LEU A 18 -0.04 -0.11 3.85
N ILE A 19 0.81 -0.70 4.70
CA ILE A 19 1.10 -0.17 6.04
C ILE A 19 1.79 1.19 5.98
N TYR A 20 2.83 1.37 5.15
CA TYR A 20 3.49 2.66 4.98
C TYR A 20 2.53 3.76 4.56
N MET A 21 1.52 3.44 3.75
CA MET A 21 0.50 4.39 3.32
C MET A 21 -0.51 4.69 4.42
N SER A 22 -0.93 3.69 5.18
CA SER A 22 -1.91 3.85 6.27
C SER A 22 -1.29 4.38 7.57
N SER A 23 0.05 4.42 7.70
CA SER A 23 0.74 4.82 8.94
C SER A 23 1.55 6.11 8.80
N ILE A 24 1.09 7.09 8.01
CA ILE A 24 1.82 8.34 7.78
C ILE A 24 2.11 9.10 9.09
N ASP A 25 1.22 9.00 10.08
CA ASP A 25 1.38 9.59 11.42
C ASP A 25 1.99 8.62 12.46
N GLY A 26 2.33 7.40 12.04
CA GLY A 26 2.86 6.34 12.90
C GLY A 26 1.80 5.49 13.62
N THR A 27 0.50 5.70 13.36
CA THR A 27 -0.60 4.89 13.90
C THR A 27 -1.50 4.39 12.78
N ILE A 28 -2.11 3.21 12.94
CA ILE A 28 -3.12 2.67 12.01
C ILE A 28 -4.41 2.47 12.82
N ALA A 29 -5.53 3.00 12.35
CA ALA A 29 -6.81 2.79 12.99
C ALA A 29 -7.26 1.31 12.85
N GLN A 30 -8.01 0.81 13.83
CA GLN A 30 -8.54 -0.57 13.79
C GLN A 30 -9.44 -0.84 12.56
N GLN A 31 -10.14 0.19 12.08
CA GLN A 31 -10.97 0.10 10.89
C GLN A 31 -10.13 -0.07 9.62
N GLU A 32 -9.02 0.66 9.51
CA GLU A 32 -8.05 0.55 8.42
C GLU A 32 -7.39 -0.83 8.42
N TRP A 33 -7.02 -1.35 9.59
CA TRP A 33 -6.42 -2.68 9.74
C TRP A 33 -7.27 -3.80 9.12
N GLY A 34 -8.60 -3.75 9.33
CA GLY A 34 -9.53 -4.72 8.76
C GLY A 34 -9.58 -4.69 7.22
N GLN A 35 -9.41 -3.52 6.62
CA GLN A 35 -9.31 -3.38 5.17
C GLN A 35 -7.98 -3.93 4.67
N LEU A 36 -6.86 -3.57 5.30
CA LEU A 36 -5.54 -4.08 4.92
C LEU A 36 -5.49 -5.60 4.97
N LYS A 37 -6.08 -6.19 6.02
CA LYS A 37 -6.25 -7.63 6.17
C LYS A 37 -6.99 -8.25 4.98
N THR A 38 -8.05 -7.61 4.50
CA THR A 38 -8.81 -8.10 3.35
C THR A 38 -7.95 -8.12 2.09
N VAL A 39 -7.14 -7.09 1.88
CA VAL A 39 -6.26 -6.97 0.71
C VAL A 39 -5.17 -8.04 0.70
N VAL A 40 -4.61 -8.40 1.86
CA VAL A 40 -3.60 -9.49 1.98
C VAL A 40 -4.22 -10.89 2.04
N GLY A 41 -5.53 -11.03 1.77
CA GLY A 41 -6.22 -12.31 1.70
C GLY A 41 -6.60 -12.91 3.06
N GLY A 42 -6.68 -12.08 4.10
CA GLY A 42 -6.99 -12.51 5.47
C GLY A 42 -5.80 -13.04 6.26
N ASP A 43 -4.59 -12.91 5.72
CA ASP A 43 -3.34 -13.37 6.34
C ASP A 43 -2.87 -12.38 7.41
N ASP A 44 -3.26 -12.64 8.66
CA ASP A 44 -2.88 -11.83 9.82
C ASP A 44 -1.37 -11.85 10.05
N ASP A 45 -0.74 -13.02 9.94
CA ASP A 45 0.70 -13.21 10.18
C ASP A 45 1.52 -12.37 9.19
N LEU A 46 1.10 -12.30 7.92
CA LEU A 46 1.72 -11.45 6.90
C LEU A 46 1.59 -9.96 7.22
N LEU A 47 0.44 -9.53 7.72
CA LEU A 47 0.20 -8.12 8.05
C LEU A 47 0.96 -7.71 9.30
N GLU A 48 1.05 -8.58 10.31
CA GLU A 48 1.91 -8.39 11.49
C GLU A 48 3.39 -8.34 11.11
N ALA A 49 3.86 -9.27 10.26
CA ALA A 49 5.23 -9.23 9.74
C ALA A 49 5.52 -7.95 8.96
N GLY A 50 4.54 -7.45 8.19
CA GLY A 50 4.63 -6.16 7.51
C GLY A 50 4.77 -5.00 8.48
N LEU A 51 4.00 -5.01 9.58
CA LEU A 51 4.05 -3.97 10.60
C LEU A 51 5.41 -3.93 11.30
N ASP A 52 5.93 -5.10 11.67
CA ASP A 52 7.26 -5.21 12.28
C ASP A 52 8.37 -4.77 11.30
N TYR A 53 8.27 -5.15 10.02
CA TYR A 53 9.19 -4.68 9.00
C TYR A 53 9.21 -3.15 8.86
N VAL A 54 8.03 -2.51 8.83
CA VAL A 54 7.88 -1.05 8.69
C VAL A 54 8.43 -0.30 9.91
N ARG A 55 8.34 -0.88 11.11
CA ARG A 55 8.92 -0.30 12.34
C ARG A 55 10.45 -0.19 12.28
N ASP A 56 11.10 -1.19 11.69
CA ASP A 56 12.57 -1.28 11.64
C ASP A 56 13.16 -0.74 10.33
N THR A 57 12.34 -0.46 9.33
CA THR A 57 12.79 -0.03 8.00
C THR A 57 12.24 1.35 7.63
N PRO A 58 13.10 2.34 7.34
CA PRO A 58 12.65 3.61 6.79
C PRO A 58 12.05 3.44 5.40
N LEU A 59 10.99 4.21 5.10
CA LEU A 59 10.31 4.21 3.81
C LEU A 59 11.27 4.32 2.62
N ASP A 60 12.24 5.24 2.66
CA ASP A 60 13.17 5.46 1.55
C ASP A 60 14.03 4.22 1.25
N LYS A 61 14.39 3.46 2.29
CA LYS A 61 15.11 2.20 2.13
C LYS A 61 14.21 1.15 1.50
N PHE A 62 12.99 1.01 2.01
CA PHE A 62 11.99 0.10 1.43
C PHE A 62 11.74 0.39 -0.06
N LEU A 63 11.53 1.66 -0.42
CA LEU A 63 11.28 2.08 -1.79
C LEU A 63 12.49 1.90 -2.72
N ALA A 64 13.70 1.82 -2.18
CA ALA A 64 14.89 1.49 -2.95
C ALA A 64 15.02 -0.03 -3.20
N ASP A 65 14.66 -0.86 -2.22
CA ASP A 65 14.86 -2.31 -2.26
C ASP A 65 13.71 -3.06 -2.94
N ALA A 66 12.46 -2.64 -2.67
CA ALA A 66 11.26 -3.31 -3.14
C ALA A 66 11.15 -3.49 -4.67
N PRO A 67 11.46 -2.49 -5.52
CA PRO A 67 11.29 -2.63 -6.97
C PRO A 67 12.13 -3.77 -7.56
N ALA A 68 13.29 -4.09 -7.00
CA ALA A 68 14.17 -5.16 -7.48
C ALA A 68 13.58 -6.57 -7.28
N LEU A 69 12.65 -6.73 -6.35
CA LEU A 69 11.97 -7.99 -6.04
C LEU A 69 10.70 -8.21 -6.87
N LEU A 70 10.27 -7.19 -7.62
CA LEU A 70 8.99 -7.17 -8.29
C LEU A 70 9.13 -7.04 -9.81
N ASN A 71 8.37 -7.83 -10.54
CA ASN A 71 8.11 -7.57 -11.95
C ASN A 71 7.10 -6.40 -12.12
N ARG A 72 6.95 -5.93 -13.36
CA ARG A 72 6.11 -4.76 -13.67
C ARG A 72 4.64 -4.95 -13.27
N ASP A 73 4.07 -6.13 -13.46
CA ASP A 73 2.68 -6.43 -13.12
C ASP A 73 2.47 -6.47 -11.60
N GLN A 74 3.42 -7.01 -10.85
CA GLN A 74 3.39 -7.02 -9.39
C GLN A 74 3.46 -5.59 -8.82
N ARG A 75 4.34 -4.74 -9.36
CA ARG A 75 4.42 -3.32 -8.99
C ARG A 75 3.10 -2.61 -9.22
N LYS A 76 2.49 -2.82 -10.41
CA LYS A 76 1.19 -2.23 -10.74
C LYS A 76 0.09 -2.74 -9.81
N CYS A 77 0.07 -4.05 -9.50
CA CYS A 77 -0.87 -4.64 -8.56
C CYS A 77 -0.80 -3.96 -7.19
N ILE A 78 0.41 -3.77 -6.65
CA ILE A 78 0.62 -3.09 -5.37
C ILE A 78 0.12 -1.65 -5.41
N LEU A 79 0.49 -0.88 -6.45
CA LEU A 79 0.04 0.51 -6.62
C LEU A 79 -1.49 0.64 -6.64
N LEU A 80 -2.17 -0.26 -7.34
CA LEU A 80 -3.63 -0.22 -7.44
C LEU A 80 -4.33 -0.55 -6.12
N ASN A 81 -3.79 -1.51 -5.35
CA ASN A 81 -4.35 -1.85 -4.05
C ASN A 81 -4.07 -0.77 -3.00
N VAL A 82 -2.89 -0.15 -3.04
CA VAL A 82 -2.57 1.03 -2.24
C VAL A 82 -3.57 2.15 -2.55
N TYR A 83 -3.73 2.49 -3.83
CA TYR A 83 -4.63 3.58 -4.22
C TYR A 83 -6.10 3.30 -3.86
N ASP A 84 -6.55 2.06 -4.05
CA ASP A 84 -7.90 1.63 -3.64
C ASP A 84 -8.12 1.77 -2.13
N SER A 85 -7.10 1.47 -1.32
CA SER A 85 -7.16 1.63 0.14
C SER A 85 -7.30 3.11 0.52
N LEU A 86 -6.53 4.01 -0.11
CA LEU A 86 -6.61 5.46 0.13
C LEU A 86 -7.99 6.03 -0.23
N LEU A 87 -8.63 5.51 -1.26
CA LEU A 87 -9.98 5.94 -1.64
C LEU A 87 -11.06 5.49 -0.65
N SER A 88 -10.78 4.46 0.16
CA SER A 88 -11.77 3.87 1.07
C SER A 88 -12.13 4.79 2.23
N ASP A 89 -11.18 5.61 2.68
CA ASP A 89 -11.39 6.58 3.77
C ASP A 89 -12.14 7.84 3.30
N GLY A 90 -12.43 7.93 2.00
CA GLY A 90 -13.38 8.88 1.41
C GLY A 90 -12.81 10.24 1.03
N THR A 91 -11.63 10.59 1.54
CA THR A 91 -10.81 11.74 1.14
C THR A 91 -9.35 11.32 1.13
N ILE A 92 -8.61 11.67 0.10
CA ILE A 92 -7.14 11.51 0.07
C ILE A 92 -6.55 12.84 0.53
N GLU A 93 -5.77 12.80 1.61
CA GLU A 93 -5.09 13.97 2.14
C GLU A 93 -3.81 14.29 1.32
N PRO A 94 -3.33 15.55 1.32
CA PRO A 94 -2.16 15.94 0.52
C PRO A 94 -0.89 15.15 0.83
N GLU A 95 -0.70 14.73 2.09
CA GLU A 95 0.43 13.92 2.53
C GLU A 95 0.37 12.50 1.94
N GLU A 96 -0.82 11.90 1.89
CA GLU A 96 -1.07 10.61 1.25
C GLU A 96 -0.84 10.69 -0.26
N GLU A 97 -1.30 11.78 -0.87
CA GLU A 97 -1.10 12.02 -2.31
C GLU A 97 0.39 12.10 -2.65
N SER A 98 1.15 12.86 -1.87
CA SER A 98 2.61 13.01 -2.01
C SER A 98 3.34 11.69 -1.80
N LEU A 99 2.90 10.89 -0.82
CA LEU A 99 3.49 9.57 -0.57
C LEU A 99 3.19 8.61 -1.73
N PHE A 100 1.96 8.57 -2.24
CA PHE A 100 1.60 7.74 -3.38
C PHE A 100 2.41 8.11 -4.64
N ASP A 101 2.70 9.40 -4.86
CA ASP A 101 3.55 9.83 -5.97
C ASP A 101 4.99 9.30 -5.85
N LYS A 102 5.54 9.19 -4.63
CA LYS A 102 6.85 8.54 -4.40
C LYS A 102 6.81 7.06 -4.76
N PHE A 103 5.73 6.36 -4.42
CA PHE A 103 5.54 4.96 -4.82
C PHE A 103 5.50 4.82 -6.35
N LEU A 104 4.75 5.67 -7.04
CA LEU A 104 4.69 5.68 -8.50
C LEU A 104 6.09 5.86 -9.12
N GLU A 105 6.82 6.88 -8.67
CA GLU A 105 8.18 7.16 -9.16
C GLU A 105 9.10 5.94 -8.98
N LYS A 106 9.14 5.40 -7.76
CA LYS A 106 10.04 4.29 -7.40
C LYS A 106 9.67 2.98 -8.09
N PHE A 107 8.40 2.79 -8.41
CA PHE A 107 7.92 1.61 -9.13
C PHE A 107 7.96 1.79 -10.65
N GLU A 108 8.47 2.92 -11.15
CA GLU A 108 8.63 3.26 -12.56
C GLU A 108 7.28 3.37 -13.30
N PHE A 109 6.34 4.07 -12.65
CA PHE A 109 5.03 4.44 -13.18
C PHE A 109 4.80 5.95 -13.07
N THR A 110 3.87 6.44 -13.88
CA THR A 110 3.31 7.80 -13.78
C THR A 110 1.79 7.69 -13.63
N ARG A 111 1.15 8.74 -13.09
CA ARG A 111 -0.32 8.80 -13.03
C ARG A 111 -0.95 8.61 -14.41
N GLU A 112 -0.34 9.15 -15.45
CA GLU A 112 -0.81 9.01 -16.83
C GLU A 112 -0.74 7.54 -17.29
N SER A 113 0.33 6.82 -16.96
CA SER A 113 0.55 5.43 -17.40
C SER A 113 -0.45 4.41 -16.83
N ILE A 114 -1.12 4.75 -15.73
CA ILE A 114 -2.14 3.90 -15.08
C ILE A 114 -3.47 4.65 -14.88
N LYS A 115 -3.68 5.74 -15.63
CA LYS A 115 -4.82 6.64 -15.43
C LYS A 115 -6.16 5.91 -15.51
N ASN A 116 -6.32 5.03 -16.49
CA ASN A 116 -7.57 4.32 -16.72
C ASN A 116 -7.95 3.44 -15.51
N GLU A 117 -6.96 2.81 -14.89
CA GLU A 117 -7.14 2.00 -13.69
C GLU A 117 -7.46 2.85 -12.46
N LEU A 118 -6.78 3.98 -12.28
CA LEU A 118 -7.08 4.91 -11.19
C LEU A 118 -8.49 5.50 -11.32
N ASP A 119 -8.90 5.90 -12.52
CA ASP A 119 -10.24 6.42 -12.80
C ASP A 119 -11.31 5.34 -12.52
N ALA A 120 -11.04 4.08 -12.86
CA ALA A 120 -11.94 2.96 -12.56
C ALA A 120 -12.09 2.73 -11.04
N LEU A 121 -10.99 2.80 -10.28
CA LEU A 121 -11.01 2.71 -8.82
C LEU A 121 -11.75 3.88 -8.18
N PHE A 122 -11.62 5.08 -8.73
CA PHE A 122 -12.37 6.24 -8.27
C PHE A 122 -13.88 6.04 -8.42
N VAL A 123 -14.33 5.49 -9.57
CA VAL A 123 -15.74 5.14 -9.78
C VAL A 123 -16.18 4.02 -8.83
N LYS A 124 -15.37 2.97 -8.65
CA LYS A 124 -15.65 1.85 -7.74
C LYS A 124 -15.92 2.33 -6.31
N ASN A 125 -15.11 3.26 -5.81
CA ASN A 125 -15.18 3.73 -4.42
C ASN A 125 -16.21 4.85 -4.20
N ASN A 126 -16.80 5.42 -5.27
CA ASN A 126 -17.82 6.46 -5.15
C ASN A 126 -19.22 5.87 -4.83
N THR A 127 -19.37 5.24 -3.66
CA THR A 127 -20.63 4.60 -3.23
C THR A 127 -21.80 5.57 -3.10
N LYS A 128 -21.51 6.87 -2.94
CA LYS A 128 -22.52 7.94 -2.89
C LYS A 128 -23.41 7.98 -4.12
N VAL A 129 -22.92 7.56 -5.31
CA VAL A 129 -23.72 7.55 -6.54
C VAL A 129 -24.88 6.54 -6.50
N ILE A 130 -24.79 5.54 -5.62
CA ILE A 130 -25.83 4.53 -5.39
C ILE A 130 -26.52 4.68 -4.02
N GLY A 131 -26.20 5.74 -3.26
CA GLY A 131 -26.87 6.08 -2.00
C GLY A 131 -26.39 5.31 -0.77
N ILE A 132 -25.16 4.79 -0.80
CA ILE A 132 -24.46 4.17 0.35
C ILE A 132 -23.42 5.16 0.89
#